data_AF-A0A261RMT5-F1
#
_entry.id   AF-A0A261RMT5-F1
#
_cell.length_a   1.000
_cell.length_b   1.000
_cell.length_c   1.000
_cell.angle_alpha   90.00
_cell.angle_beta   90.00
_cell.angle_gamma   90.00
#
_symmetry.space_group_name_H-M   'P 1'
#
loop_
_entity.id
_entity.type
_entity.pdbx_description
1 polymer ?
#
loop_
_entity_poly.entity_id
_entity_poly.type
_entity_poly.pdbx_seq_one_letter_code
_entity_poly.pdbx_strand_id
1 'polypeptide(L)' 'MTPPTHPEDTALAYVRASAALLDLPLEADQAARVAVYLARTADMARVLEDAPLDVADEPVALFCPAPFPEVQP' A
#
# COMPACT_ATOMS: atom_id res chain seq x y z
N MET A 1 -10.33 -23.18 7.83
CA MET A 1 -10.33 -21.71 7.87
C MET A 1 -11.13 -21.25 6.67
N THR A 2 -12.38 -20.84 6.86
CA THR A 2 -13.27 -20.43 5.76
C THR A 2 -12.77 -19.10 5.21
N PRO A 3 -12.52 -18.96 3.90
CA PRO A 3 -12.08 -17.69 3.33
C PRO A 3 -13.19 -16.65 3.47
N PRO A 4 -12.85 -15.38 3.76
CA PRO A 4 -13.83 -14.30 3.85
C PRO A 4 -14.58 -14.14 2.52
N THR A 5 -15.91 -14.16 2.59
CA THR A 5 -16.83 -14.11 1.44
C THR A 5 -17.15 -12.68 0.99
N HIS A 6 -16.80 -11.66 1.78
CA HIS A 6 -16.99 -10.25 1.44
C HIS A 6 -15.64 -9.49 1.43
N PRO A 7 -15.42 -8.56 0.47
CA PRO A 7 -14.21 -7.74 0.41
C PRO A 7 -13.92 -6.97 1.70
N GLU A 8 -14.98 -6.56 2.39
CA GLU A 8 -14.95 -5.81 3.65
C GLU A 8 -14.38 -6.66 4.81
N ASP A 9 -14.72 -7.95 4.85
CA ASP A 9 -14.19 -8.90 5.84
C ASP A 9 -12.69 -9.15 5.61
N THR A 10 -12.27 -9.16 4.34
CA THR A 10 -10.85 -9.27 3.95
C THR A 10 -10.08 -8.02 4.35
N ALA A 11 -10.64 -6.83 4.10
CA ALA A 11 -10.03 -5.56 4.47
C ALA A 11 -9.88 -5.42 6.00
N LEU A 12 -10.90 -5.82 6.78
CA LEU A 12 -10.83 -5.78 8.23
C LEU A 12 -9.76 -6.73 8.80
N ALA A 13 -9.67 -7.95 8.26
CA ALA A 13 -8.64 -8.90 8.65
C ALA A 13 -7.23 -8.33 8.36
N TYR A 14 -7.04 -7.72 7.18
CA TYR A 14 -5.79 -7.08 6.79
C TYR A 14 -5.44 -5.89 7.71
N VAL A 15 -6.40 -5.03 8.04
CA VAL A 15 -6.20 -3.90 8.95
C VAL A 15 -5.77 -4.37 10.32
N ARG A 16 -6.44 -5.39 10.89
CA ARG A 16 -6.09 -5.92 12.21
C ARG A 16 -4.69 -6.53 12.24
N ALA A 17 -4.34 -7.35 11.24
CA ALA A 17 -3.02 -7.96 11.15
C ALA A 17 -1.91 -6.91 10.96
N SER A 18 -2.13 -5.94 10.06
CA SER A 18 -1.18 -4.86 9.80
C SER A 18 -0.99 -3.95 11.02
N ALA A 19 -2.07 -3.61 11.73
CA ALA A 19 -2.00 -2.80 12.94
C ALA A 19 -1.20 -3.49 14.03
N ALA A 20 -1.39 -4.80 14.23
CA ALA A 20 -0.59 -5.58 15.17
C ALA A 20 0.89 -5.66 14.77
N LEU A 21 1.19 -5.83 13.47
CA LEU A 21 2.56 -5.86 12.95
C LEU A 21 3.29 -4.52 13.14
N LEU A 22 2.57 -3.41 12.97
CA LEU A 22 3.09 -2.05 13.03
C LEU A 22 3.01 -1.42 14.43
N ASP A 23 2.55 -2.18 15.43
CA ASP A 23 2.32 -1.71 16.80
C ASP A 23 1.41 -0.47 16.88
N LEU A 24 0.35 -0.46 16.05
CA LEU A 24 -0.65 0.61 16.01
C LEU A 24 -1.85 0.23 16.90
N PRO A 25 -2.11 0.96 18.00
CA PRO A 25 -3.22 0.66 18.89
C PRO A 25 -4.54 1.07 18.24
N LEU A 26 -5.26 0.09 17.66
CA LEU A 26 -6.58 0.29 17.09
C LEU A 26 -7.63 -0.51 17.85
N GLU A 27 -8.58 0.21 18.44
CA GLU A 27 -9.77 -0.41 19.01
C GLU A 27 -10.64 -1.04 17.91
N ALA A 28 -11.50 -1.99 18.28
CA ALA A 28 -12.30 -2.75 17.32
C ALA A 28 -13.11 -1.86 16.35
N ASP A 29 -13.75 -0.81 16.88
CA ASP A 29 -14.53 0.14 16.08
C ASP A 29 -13.65 1.04 15.19
N GLN A 30 -12.44 1.35 15.63
CA GLN A 30 -11.47 2.11 14.83
C GLN A 30 -10.99 1.26 13.65
N ALA A 31 -10.63 0.00 13.91
CA ALA A 31 -10.22 -0.95 12.88
C ALA A 31 -11.33 -1.16 11.83
N ALA A 32 -12.59 -1.27 12.26
CA ALA A 32 -13.73 -1.35 11.35
C ALA A 32 -13.86 -0.12 10.44
N ARG A 33 -13.74 1.09 10.99
CA ARG A 33 -13.76 2.32 10.18
C ARG A 33 -12.59 2.39 9.19
N VAL A 34 -11.38 2.07 9.64
CA VAL A 34 -10.18 2.05 8.78
C VAL A 34 -10.35 1.05 7.64
N ALA A 35 -10.93 -0.13 7.90
CA ALA A 35 -11.19 -1.13 6.87
C ALA A 35 -12.09 -0.62 5.74
N VAL A 36 -13.12 0.17 6.05
CA VAL A 36 -13.99 0.79 5.03
C VAL A 36 -13.19 1.76 4.13
N TYR A 37 -12.33 2.60 4.71
CA TYR A 37 -11.50 3.50 3.91
C TYR A 37 -10.44 2.74 3.10
N LEU A 38 -9.83 1.72 3.68
CA LEU A 38 -8.86 0.88 3.00
C LEU A 38 -9.48 0.16 1.80
N ALA A 39 -10.71 -0.37 1.93
CA ALA A 39 -11.41 -0.99 0.81
C ALA A 39 -11.62 -0.02 -0.35
N ARG A 40 -12.02 1.23 -0.06
CA ARG A 40 -12.15 2.28 -1.09
C ARG A 40 -10.81 2.62 -1.75
N THR A 41 -9.73 2.67 -0.97
CA THR A 41 -8.38 2.88 -1.51
C THR A 41 -7.93 1.70 -2.37
N ALA A 42 -8.29 0.47 -2.00
CA ALA A 42 -7.99 -0.72 -2.80
C ALA A 42 -8.68 -0.65 -4.19
N ASP A 43 -9.91 -0.14 -4.25
CA ASP A 43 -10.58 0.09 -5.54
C ASP A 43 -9.87 1.16 -6.39
N MET A 44 -9.33 2.21 -5.77
CA MET A 44 -8.50 3.19 -6.49
C MET A 44 -7.17 2.59 -6.95
N ALA A 45 -6.54 1.73 -6.13
CA ALA A 45 -5.29 1.07 -6.46
C ALA A 45 -5.45 0.12 -7.66
N ARG A 46 -6.59 -0.57 -7.79
CA ARG A 46 -6.90 -1.40 -8.97
C ARG A 46 -6.84 -0.62 -10.29
N VAL A 47 -7.26 0.64 -10.29
CA VAL A 47 -7.15 1.50 -11.48
C VAL A 47 -5.68 1.74 -11.86
N LEU A 48 -4.77 1.77 -10.88
CA LEU A 48 -3.34 1.91 -11.10
C LEU A 48 -2.68 0.59 -11.51
N GLU A 49 -3.16 -0.56 -11.02
CA GLU A 49 -2.68 -1.89 -11.43
C GLU A 49 -2.90 -2.16 -12.93
N ASP A 50 -3.94 -1.57 -13.51
CA ASP A 50 -4.25 -1.66 -14.94
C ASP A 50 -3.37 -0.73 -15.81
N ALA A 51 -2.50 0.10 -15.21
CA ALA A 51 -1.60 0.96 -15.97
C ALA A 51 -0.54 0.13 -16.73
N PRO A 52 -0.30 0.40 -18.02
CA PRO A 52 0.65 -0.37 -18.81
C PRO A 52 2.09 0.06 -18.47
N LEU A 53 2.68 -0.61 -17.48
CA LEU A 53 4.08 -0.42 -17.09
C LEU A 53 4.95 -1.57 -17.63
N ASP A 54 6.10 -1.24 -18.20
CA ASP A 54 7.18 -2.16 -18.54
C ASP A 54 8.21 -2.21 -17.39
N VAL A 55 9.06 -3.24 -17.37
CA VAL A 55 10.17 -3.40 -16.43
C VAL A 55 11.17 -2.24 -16.51
N ALA A 56 11.24 -1.57 -17.67
CA ALA A 56 12.08 -0.40 -17.88
C ALA A 56 11.45 0.92 -17.42
N ASP A 57 10.19 0.94 -16.99
CA ASP A 57 9.57 2.14 -16.45
C ASP A 57 10.10 2.43 -15.04
N GLU A 58 10.79 3.56 -14.91
CA GLU A 58 11.49 3.94 -13.70
C GLU A 58 10.60 4.76 -12.74
N PRO A 59 10.86 4.72 -11.43
CA PRO A 59 10.27 5.65 -10.49
C PRO A 59 10.57 7.11 -10.88
N VAL A 60 9.63 8.02 -10.60
CA VAL A 60 9.75 9.45 -10.92
C VAL A 60 11.03 10.11 -10.37
N ALA A 61 11.57 9.55 -9.28
CA ALA A 61 12.80 10.03 -8.66
C ALA A 61 13.73 8.84 -8.39
N LEU A 62 14.94 8.92 -8.93
CA LEU A 62 16.01 7.97 -8.69
C LEU A 62 16.95 8.48 -7.59
N PHE A 63 17.50 7.53 -6.84
CA PHE A 63 18.53 7.84 -5.86
C PHE A 63 19.82 8.31 -6.55
N CYS A 64 20.32 9.47 -6.13
CA CYS A 64 21.59 10.04 -6.58
C CYS A 64 22.54 10.14 -5.38
N PRO A 65 23.53 9.23 -5.23
CA PRO A 65 24.38 9.17 -4.04
C PRO A 65 25.24 10.42 -3.85
N ALA A 66 25.64 11.04 -4.95
CA ALA A 66 26.35 12.30 -5.01
C ALA A 66 26.11 12.94 -6.39
N PRO A 67 26.09 14.28 -6.50
CA PRO A 67 26.06 14.93 -7.80
C PRO A 67 27.28 14.52 -8.65
N PHE A 68 27.09 14.49 -9.97
CA PHE A 68 28.19 14.19 -10.88
C PHE A 68 29.26 15.30 -10.82
N PRO A 69 30.57 14.97 -10.76
CA PRO A 69 31.63 15.98 -10.74
C PRO A 69 31.61 16.87 -11.98
N GLU A 70 31.80 18.18 -11.80
CA GLU A 70 31.82 19.14 -12.92
C GLU A 70 33.09 19.04 -13.78
N VAL A 71 34.16 18.44 -13.24
CA VAL A 71 35.45 18.30 -13.92
C VAL A 71 36.02 16.91 -13.64
N GLN A 72 36.46 16.21 -14.68
CA GLN A 72 37.26 14.99 -14.54
C GLN A 72 38.71 15.37 -14.20
N PRO A 73 39.37 14.66 -13.26
CA PRO A 73 40.79 14.86 -13.00
C PRO A 73 41.67 14.54 -14.22
#